data_AF-A0A961D2F2-F1
#
_entry.id   AF-A0A961D2F2-F1
#
_cell.length_a   1.000
_cell.length_b   1.000
_cell.length_c   1.000
_cell.angle_alpha   90.00
_cell.angle_beta   90.00
_cell.angle_gamma   90.00
#
_symmetry.space_group_name_H-M   'P 1'
#
loop_
_entity.id
_entity.type
_entity.pdbx_description
1 polymer ?
#
loop_
_entity_poly.entity_id
_entity_poly.type
_entity_poly.pdbx_seq_one_letter_code
_entity_poly.pdbx_strand_id
1 'polypeptide(L)'
;MTAQLTLDECLARATDPDTSHDAAAMQTPERRARGQWLALHHLAMNGPLTDFELAALTGWQQTSIGRRRKELVDAGLAERAEGRRPTPSGATAAVWRITEAGLASHRRGRI
;
A
#
# COMPACT_ATOMS: atom_id res chain seq x y z
N MET A 1 8.53 -19.52 30.78
CA MET A 1 9.08 -19.72 29.43
C MET A 1 7.94 -19.51 28.45
N THR A 2 7.79 -18.29 27.94
CA THR A 2 6.69 -17.88 27.07
C THR A 2 7.06 -18.25 25.63
N ALA A 3 6.25 -19.10 25.00
CA ALA A 3 6.44 -19.51 23.61
C ALA A 3 6.25 -18.30 22.69
N GLN A 4 7.32 -17.86 22.04
CA GLN A 4 7.32 -16.81 21.05
C GLN A 4 6.83 -17.43 19.73
N LEU A 5 5.59 -17.14 19.34
CA LEU A 5 5.05 -17.51 18.04
C LEU A 5 5.81 -16.72 16.96
N THR A 6 6.75 -17.38 16.29
CA THR A 6 7.34 -16.91 15.04
C THR A 6 6.25 -17.03 13.96
N LEU A 7 5.52 -15.94 13.72
CA LEU A 7 4.69 -15.79 12.53
C LEU A 7 5.65 -15.68 11.33
N ASP A 8 6.15 -16.81 10.85
CA ASP A 8 6.63 -16.90 9.48
C ASP A 8 5.43 -16.53 8.60
N GLU A 9 5.50 -15.37 7.96
CA GLU A 9 4.45 -14.80 7.13
C GLU A 9 4.27 -15.65 5.86
N CYS A 10 3.66 -16.83 5.98
CA CYS A 10 3.11 -17.55 4.85
C CYS A 10 2.03 -16.67 4.20
N LEU A 11 2.36 -16.07 3.06
CA LEU A 11 1.47 -15.21 2.27
C LEU A 11 0.27 -15.98 1.66
N ALA A 12 0.32 -17.31 1.67
CA ALA A 12 -0.76 -18.24 1.35
C ALA A 12 -0.63 -19.49 2.25
N ARG A 13 -1.76 -20.10 2.63
CA ARG A 13 -1.80 -21.37 3.37
C ARG A 13 -1.48 -22.53 2.44
N ALA A 14 -0.96 -23.63 2.97
CA ALA A 14 -0.63 -24.83 2.20
C ALA A 14 -1.82 -25.50 1.49
N THR A 15 -3.05 -25.15 1.87
CA THR A 15 -4.29 -25.66 1.26
C THR A 15 -4.90 -24.71 0.24
N ASP A 16 -4.26 -23.57 -0.01
CA ASP A 16 -4.77 -22.61 -0.98
C ASP A 16 -4.53 -23.13 -2.41
N PRO A 17 -5.41 -22.83 -3.38
CA PRO A 17 -5.24 -23.27 -4.76
C PRO A 17 -3.96 -22.67 -5.38
N ASP A 18 -3.43 -23.32 -6.42
CA ASP A 18 -2.17 -22.92 -7.09
C ASP A 18 -2.13 -21.44 -7.48
N THR A 19 -3.27 -20.85 -7.85
CA THR A 19 -3.41 -19.42 -8.16
C THR A 19 -3.10 -18.49 -6.99
N SER A 20 -3.36 -18.93 -5.74
CA SER A 20 -3.00 -18.23 -4.51
C SER A 20 -1.51 -18.36 -4.20
N HIS A 21 -0.91 -19.51 -4.49
CA HIS A 21 0.53 -19.71 -4.37
C HIS A 21 1.31 -18.88 -5.40
N ASP A 22 0.85 -18.83 -6.65
CA ASP A 22 1.43 -17.99 -7.71
C ASP A 22 1.33 -16.49 -7.37
N ALA A 23 0.17 -16.04 -6.87
CA ALA A 23 -0.02 -14.66 -6.43
C ALA A 23 0.89 -14.29 -5.24
N ALA A 24 1.18 -15.24 -4.34
CA ALA A 24 2.13 -15.07 -3.24
C ALA A 24 3.57 -15.01 -3.76
N ALA A 25 3.96 -15.90 -4.67
CA ALA A 25 5.30 -15.91 -5.29
C ALA A 25 5.59 -14.64 -6.08
N MET A 26 4.56 -14.02 -6.68
CA MET A 26 4.67 -12.74 -7.37
C MET A 26 4.85 -11.52 -6.44
N GLN A 27 4.68 -11.68 -5.12
CA GLN A 27 4.89 -10.62 -4.13
C GLN A 27 6.31 -10.65 -3.56
N THR A 28 7.30 -10.41 -4.43
CA THR A 28 8.69 -10.31 -3.99
C THR A 28 8.93 -9.05 -3.13
N PRO A 29 9.94 -9.04 -2.23
CA PRO A 29 10.31 -7.86 -1.44
C PRO A 29 10.56 -6.62 -2.30
N GLU A 30 11.16 -6.78 -3.47
CA GLU A 30 11.47 -5.69 -4.41
C GLU A 30 10.19 -5.10 -4.99
N ARG A 31 9.23 -5.95 -5.37
CA ARG A 31 7.92 -5.49 -5.85
C ARG A 31 7.18 -4.75 -4.73
N ARG A 32 7.22 -5.27 -3.50
CA ARG A 32 6.63 -4.60 -2.33
C ARG A 32 7.23 -3.20 -2.13
N ALA A 33 8.56 -3.10 -2.04
CA ALA A 33 9.27 -1.84 -1.85
C ALA A 33 8.98 -0.84 -2.98
N ARG A 34 8.97 -1.31 -4.23
CA ARG A 34 8.60 -0.47 -5.39
C ARG A 34 7.17 0.07 -5.26
N GLY A 35 6.22 -0.75 -4.85
CA GLY A 35 4.83 -0.32 -4.67
C GLY A 35 4.66 0.68 -3.53
N GLN A 36 5.37 0.50 -2.41
CA GLN A 36 5.40 1.47 -1.31
C GLN A 36 6.00 2.80 -1.78
N TRP A 37 7.09 2.75 -2.53
CA TRP A 37 7.72 3.94 -3.10
C TRP A 37 6.81 4.70 -4.03
N LEU A 38 6.16 4.01 -4.96
CA LEU A 38 5.21 4.62 -5.88
C LEU A 38 4.05 5.29 -5.13
N ALA A 39 3.44 4.60 -4.16
CA ALA A 39 2.35 5.17 -3.37
C ALA A 39 2.80 6.43 -2.61
N LEU A 40 3.92 6.37 -1.90
CA LEU A 40 4.45 7.51 -1.14
C LEU A 40 4.84 8.67 -2.06
N HIS A 41 5.50 8.39 -3.18
CA HIS A 41 5.91 9.38 -4.17
C HIS A 41 4.71 10.13 -4.75
N HIS A 42 3.65 9.43 -5.16
CA HIS A 42 2.49 10.09 -5.74
C HIS A 42 1.68 10.89 -4.71
N LEU A 43 1.61 10.43 -3.45
CA LEU A 43 1.02 11.23 -2.35
C LEU A 43 1.83 12.50 -2.06
N ALA A 44 3.16 12.46 -2.20
CA ALA A 44 4.02 13.63 -2.05
C ALA A 44 3.85 14.63 -3.21
N MET A 45 3.79 14.13 -4.45
CA MET A 45 3.79 14.98 -5.65
C MET A 45 2.41 15.53 -6.04
N ASN A 46 1.34 14.78 -5.78
CA ASN A 46 -0.02 15.13 -6.24
C ASN A 46 -0.94 15.51 -5.07
N GLY A 47 -0.45 15.43 -3.82
CA GLY A 47 -1.24 15.67 -2.63
C GLY A 47 -2.17 14.49 -2.30
N PRO A 48 -3.32 14.74 -1.62
CA PRO A 48 -4.19 13.67 -1.17
C PRO A 48 -4.84 12.90 -2.33
N LEU A 49 -4.84 11.56 -2.27
CA LEU A 49 -5.35 10.67 -3.32
C LEU A 49 -6.14 9.49 -2.73
N THR A 50 -7.11 9.00 -3.48
CA THR A 50 -7.78 7.71 -3.26
C THR A 50 -6.92 6.57 -3.82
N ASP A 51 -7.23 5.33 -3.41
CA ASP A 51 -6.55 4.16 -3.97
C ASP A 51 -6.82 3.97 -5.48
N PHE A 52 -7.96 4.48 -5.98
CA PHE A 52 -8.28 4.45 -7.41
C PHE A 52 -7.42 5.45 -8.20
N GLU A 53 -7.24 6.66 -7.68
CA GLU A 53 -6.35 7.65 -8.29
C GLU A 53 -4.88 7.18 -8.23
N LEU A 54 -4.45 6.58 -7.11
CA LEU A 54 -3.14 5.95 -7.00
C LEU A 54 -2.95 4.82 -8.02
N ALA A 55 -3.94 3.97 -8.21
CA ALA A 55 -3.91 2.91 -9.22
C ALA A 55 -3.72 3.49 -10.63
N ALA A 56 -4.49 4.53 -10.97
CA ALA A 56 -4.41 5.19 -12.26
C ALA A 56 -3.04 5.84 -12.51
N LEU A 57 -2.47 6.50 -11.50
CA LEU A 57 -1.16 7.18 -11.61
C LEU A 57 0.01 6.20 -11.68
N THR A 58 -0.08 5.08 -10.96
CA THR A 58 1.02 4.11 -10.85
C THR A 58 0.96 3.01 -11.91
N GLY A 59 -0.21 2.80 -12.55
CA GLY A 59 -0.48 1.65 -13.41
C GLY A 59 -0.65 0.33 -12.64
N TRP A 60 -0.79 0.38 -11.31
CA TRP A 60 -0.98 -0.80 -10.47
C TRP A 60 -2.46 -1.11 -10.27
N GLN A 61 -2.77 -2.38 -9.99
CA GLN A 61 -4.10 -2.77 -9.55
C GLN A 61 -4.46 -2.06 -8.24
N GLN A 62 -5.69 -1.56 -8.14
CA GLN A 62 -6.18 -0.76 -7.01
C GLN A 62 -6.04 -1.51 -5.67
N THR A 63 -6.35 -2.81 -5.65
CA THR A 63 -6.22 -3.65 -4.45
C THR A 63 -4.76 -3.82 -4.02
N SER A 64 -3.84 -3.99 -4.98
CA SER A 64 -2.40 -4.15 -4.73
C SER A 64 -1.76 -2.86 -4.21
N ILE A 65 -2.02 -1.71 -4.85
CA ILE A 65 -1.48 -0.43 -4.39
C ILE A 65 -2.13 0.01 -3.07
N GLY A 66 -3.42 -0.31 -2.88
CA GLY A 66 -4.12 -0.10 -1.61
C GLY A 66 -3.48 -0.87 -0.45
N ARG A 67 -3.00 -2.11 -0.68
CA ARG A 67 -2.22 -2.84 0.34
C ARG A 67 -0.92 -2.11 0.69
N ARG A 68 -0.16 -1.65 -0.29
CA ARG A 68 1.09 -0.90 -0.07
C ARG A 68 0.86 0.42 0.66
N ARG A 69 -0.19 1.14 0.28
CA ARG A 69 -0.62 2.35 0.99
C ARG A 69 -1.03 2.05 2.43
N LYS A 70 -1.61 0.87 2.72
CA LYS A 70 -1.94 0.47 4.11
C LYS A 70 -0.68 0.30 4.94
N GLU A 71 0.33 -0.38 4.39
CA GLU A 71 1.61 -0.56 5.05
C GLU A 71 2.28 0.80 5.36
N LEU A 72 2.16 1.80 4.48
CA LEU A 72 2.62 3.17 4.74
C LEU A 72 1.83 3.87 5.87
N VAL A 73 0.52 3.62 5.96
CA VAL A 73 -0.31 4.16 7.06
C VAL A 73 0.08 3.50 8.39
N ASP A 74 0.25 2.19 8.39
CA ASP A 74 0.65 1.43 9.58
C ASP A 74 2.07 1.85 10.05
N ALA A 75 2.93 2.30 9.13
CA ALA A 75 4.25 2.88 9.41
C ALA A 75 4.22 4.39 9.75
N GLY A 76 3.07 5.04 9.77
CA GLY A 76 2.93 6.48 10.05
C GLY A 76 3.43 7.42 8.95
N LEU A 77 3.68 6.90 7.74
CA LEU A 77 4.16 7.67 6.58
C LEU A 77 3.01 8.24 5.72
N ALA A 78 1.83 7.68 5.85
CA ALA A 78 0.61 8.18 5.25
C ALA A 78 -0.53 8.16 6.28
N GLU A 79 -1.58 8.93 6.04
CA GLU A 79 -2.74 8.95 6.91
C GLU A 79 -4.01 9.21 6.13
N ARG A 80 -5.15 8.96 6.78
CA ARG A 80 -6.45 9.27 6.19
C ARG A 80 -6.65 10.78 6.18
N ALA A 81 -6.88 11.34 5.00
CA ALA A 81 -7.32 12.72 4.87
C ALA A 81 -8.81 12.84 5.19
N GLU A 82 -9.26 14.06 5.47
CA GLU A 82 -10.67 14.36 5.63
C GLU A 82 -11.42 14.19 4.30
N GLY A 83 -12.67 13.74 4.40
CA GLY A 83 -13.57 13.58 3.26
C GLY A 83 -13.47 12.25 2.53
N ARG A 84 -14.24 12.17 1.45
CA ARG A 84 -14.31 11.04 0.52
C ARG A 84 -14.47 11.58 -0.90
N ARG A 85 -13.96 10.87 -1.89
CA ARG A 85 -14.13 11.23 -3.33
C ARG A 85 -14.91 10.15 -4.07
N PRO A 86 -15.64 10.51 -5.14
CA PRO A 86 -16.28 9.54 -6.02
C PRO A 86 -15.26 8.56 -6.61
N THR A 87 -15.68 7.32 -6.75
CA THR A 87 -14.97 6.23 -7.44
C THR A 87 -15.52 6.10 -8.86
N PRO A 88 -14.84 5.36 -9.76
CA PRO A 88 -15.34 5.13 -11.12
C PRO A 88 -16.75 4.52 -11.18
N SER A 89 -17.17 3.77 -10.15
CA SER A 89 -18.52 3.19 -10.06
C SER A 89 -19.56 4.14 -9.46
N GLY A 90 -19.19 5.37 -9.09
CA GLY A 90 -20.07 6.35 -8.44
C GLY A 90 -20.17 6.22 -6.92
N ALA A 91 -19.62 5.16 -6.32
CA ALA A 91 -19.49 5.03 -4.86
C ALA A 91 -18.43 6.00 -4.30
N THR A 92 -18.28 6.14 -2.97
CA THR A 92 -17.26 7.01 -2.37
C THR A 92 -16.07 6.24 -1.80
N ALA A 93 -14.84 6.72 -2.01
CA ALA A 93 -13.60 6.16 -1.49
C ALA A 93 -12.91 7.10 -0.48
N ALA A 94 -12.16 6.49 0.44
CA ALA A 94 -11.28 7.20 1.36
C ALA A 94 -10.16 7.91 0.59
N VAL A 95 -9.83 9.12 1.06
CA VAL A 95 -8.68 9.89 0.57
C VAL A 95 -7.54 9.73 1.56
N TRP A 96 -6.33 9.58 1.05
CA TRP A 96 -5.10 9.39 1.80
C TRP A 96 -4.16 10.53 1.51
N ARG A 97 -3.40 10.99 2.51
CA ARG A 97 -2.37 12.01 2.35
C ARG A 97 -1.06 11.56 2.97
N ILE A 98 0.04 12.12 2.50
CA ILE A 98 1.35 11.93 3.13
C ILE A 98 1.43 12.66 4.47
N THR A 99 2.07 12.06 5.46
CA THR A 99 2.37 12.73 6.75
C THR A 99 3.66 13.54 6.64
N GLU A 100 3.99 14.34 7.66
CA GLU A 100 5.29 14.99 7.73
C GLU A 100 6.46 13.97 7.75
N ALA A 101 6.29 12.87 8.50
CA ALA A 101 7.26 11.78 8.54
C ALA A 101 7.43 11.09 7.18
N GLY A 102 6.31 10.86 6.48
CA GLY A 102 6.32 10.36 5.10
C GLY A 102 7.06 11.27 4.14
N LEU A 103 6.81 12.59 4.23
CA LEU A 103 7.45 13.58 3.38
C LEU A 103 8.95 13.67 3.65
N ALA A 104 9.37 13.59 4.91
CA ALA A 104 10.78 13.54 5.28
C ALA A 104 11.47 12.28 4.73
N SER A 105 10.79 11.13 4.79
CA SER A 105 11.28 9.84 4.28
C SER A 105 11.43 9.86 2.76
N HIS A 106 10.41 10.39 2.05
CA HIS A 106 10.43 10.60 0.60
C HIS A 106 11.60 11.48 0.16
N ARG A 107 11.83 12.62 0.83
CA ARG A 107 12.96 13.52 0.53
C ARG A 107 14.33 12.88 0.75
N ARG A 108 14.45 11.95 1.70
CA ARG A 108 15.67 11.19 1.97
C ARG A 108 15.87 10.01 1.02
N GLY A 109 14.86 9.67 0.20
CA GLY A 109 14.88 8.51 -0.68
C GLY A 109 14.87 7.16 0.06
N ARG A 110 14.37 7.11 1.30
CA ARG A 110 14.25 5.87 2.09
C ARG A 110 12.81 5.58 2.46
N ILE A 111 12.43 4.30 2.39
CA ILE A 111 11.14 3.75 2.78
C ILE A 111 11.38 2.36 3.36
#